data_AF-A0A1Z4MTG6-F1
#
_entry.id   AF-A0A1Z4MTG6-F1
#
_cell.length_a   1.000
_cell.length_b   1.000
_cell.length_c   1.000
_cell.angle_alpha   90.00
_cell.angle_beta   90.00
_cell.angle_gamma   90.00
#
_symmetry.space_group_name_H-M   'P 1'
#
loop_
_entity.id
_entity.type
_entity.pdbx_description
1 polymer ?
#
loop_
_entity_poly.entity_id
_entity_poly.type
_entity_poly.pdbx_seq_one_letter_code
_entity_poly.pdbx_strand_id
1 'polypeptide(L)'
;MLVIEAKRAQYSLTVAIPQALAYMLADTNTEKPVFGFVTNGNEFRFIKLIKGVIPQYALSDLFALDSRDDLYTVIKILKRLADLIRNS
;
A
#
# COMPACT_ATOMS: atom_id res chain seq x y z
N MET A 1 9.66 0.08 5.75
CA MET A 1 8.53 0.78 6.39
C MET A 1 7.23 0.42 5.67
N LEU A 2 6.10 0.35 6.38
CA LEU A 2 4.74 0.21 5.82
C LEU A 2 3.87 1.39 6.27
N VAL A 3 3.23 2.07 5.31
CA VAL A 3 2.20 3.09 5.57
C VAL A 3 0.82 2.48 5.34
N ILE A 4 -0.09 2.65 6.30
CA ILE A 4 -1.48 2.20 6.19
C ILE A 4 -2.40 3.42 6.23
N GLU A 5 -3.21 3.59 5.18
CA GLU A 5 -4.23 4.65 5.11
C GLU A 5 -5.62 4.00 4.97
N ALA A 6 -6.51 4.28 5.91
CA ALA A 6 -7.88 3.81 5.90
C ALA A 6 -8.86 4.98 5.72
N LYS A 7 -9.80 4.85 4.78
CA LYS A 7 -10.91 5.80 4.59
C LYS A 7 -12.25 5.13 4.85
N ARG A 8 -13.31 5.93 4.98
CA ARG A 8 -14.69 5.40 5.06
C ARG A 8 -15.08 4.79 3.70
N ALA A 9 -15.86 3.72 3.72
CA ALA A 9 -16.31 2.97 2.53
C ALA A 9 -16.97 3.82 1.42
N GLN A 10 -17.46 5.00 1.77
CA GLN A 10 -18.14 5.93 0.85
C GLN A 10 -17.17 6.68 -0.08
N TYR A 11 -15.87 6.68 0.23
CA TYR A 11 -14.86 7.41 -0.53
C TYR A 11 -14.13 6.49 -1.51
N SER A 12 -13.88 7.02 -2.72
CA SER A 12 -13.04 6.35 -3.71
C SER A 12 -11.64 6.13 -3.14
N LEU A 13 -11.12 4.90 -3.28
CA LEU A 13 -9.79 4.54 -2.83
C LEU A 13 -8.69 5.43 -3.44
N THR A 14 -8.90 5.92 -4.66
CA THR A 14 -7.95 6.76 -5.40
C THR A 14 -7.62 8.05 -4.67
N VAL A 15 -8.56 8.61 -3.88
CA VAL A 15 -8.31 9.87 -3.14
C VAL A 15 -7.37 9.71 -1.95
N ALA A 16 -7.15 8.48 -1.48
CA ALA A 16 -6.25 8.20 -0.38
C ALA A 16 -4.80 7.95 -0.83
N ILE A 17 -4.55 7.75 -2.13
CA ILE A 17 -3.21 7.52 -2.69
C ILE A 17 -2.28 8.74 -2.48
N PRO A 18 -2.68 9.99 -2.79
CA PRO A 18 -1.80 11.14 -2.58
C PRO A 18 -1.39 11.33 -1.12
N GLN A 19 -2.32 11.11 -0.18
CA GLN A 19 -2.03 11.22 1.24
C GLN A 19 -1.07 10.11 1.71
N ALA A 20 -1.28 8.88 1.27
CA ALA A 20 -0.36 7.78 1.55
C ALA A 20 1.04 8.07 0.99
N LEU A 21 1.14 8.56 -0.25
CA LEU A 21 2.42 8.93 -0.87
C LEU A 21 3.14 10.04 -0.11
N ALA A 22 2.43 11.04 0.42
CA ALA A 22 3.03 12.09 1.23
C ALA A 22 3.73 11.52 2.48
N TYR A 23 3.09 10.59 3.20
CA TYR A 23 3.72 9.89 4.32
C TYR A 23 4.89 9.01 3.88
N MET A 24 4.76 8.31 2.75
CA MET A 24 5.81 7.44 2.23
C MET A 24 7.06 8.22 1.81
N LEU A 25 6.89 9.41 1.22
CA LEU A 25 7.98 10.31 0.82
C LEU A 25 8.70 10.94 2.01
N ALA A 26 7.98 11.18 3.12
CA ALA A 26 8.56 11.77 4.33
C ALA A 26 9.54 10.85 5.08
N ASP A 27 9.55 9.55 4.78
CA ASP A 27 10.49 8.61 5.39
C ASP A 27 11.94 8.90 4.95
N THR A 28 12.89 8.79 5.87
CA THR A 28 14.27 9.24 5.65
C THR A 28 15.16 8.15 5.06
N ASN A 29 14.69 6.90 5.01
CA ASN A 29 15.44 5.79 4.45
C ASN A 29 15.24 5.72 2.93
N THR A 30 16.32 5.97 2.17
CA THR A 30 16.29 6.02 0.71
C THR A 30 16.75 4.72 0.04
N GLU A 31 17.39 3.81 0.78
CA GLU A 31 17.98 2.58 0.21
C GLU A 31 16.96 1.47 0.00
N LYS A 32 15.84 1.50 0.71
CA LYS A 32 14.82 0.44 0.68
C LYS A 32 13.51 0.93 0.08
N PRO A 33 12.77 0.07 -0.65
CA PRO A 33 11.41 0.39 -1.05
C PRO A 33 10.52 0.68 0.16
N VAL A 34 9.64 1.66 0.01
CA VAL A 34 8.56 1.93 0.96
C VAL A 34 7.28 1.31 0.42
N PHE A 35 6.58 0.53 1.24
CA PHE A 35 5.31 -0.06 0.87
C PHE A 35 4.15 0.71 1.53
N GLY A 36 3.06 0.86 0.79
CA GLY A 36 1.82 1.46 1.23
C GLY A 36 0.66 0.50 1.06
N PHE A 37 -0.34 0.63 1.91
CA PHE A 37 -1.59 -0.10 1.84
C PHE A 37 -2.75 0.86 2.08
N VAL A 38 -3.68 0.90 1.13
CA VAL A 38 -4.85 1.78 1.19
C VAL A 38 -6.11 0.93 1.15
N THR A 39 -7.05 1.20 2.06
CA THR A 39 -8.34 0.53 2.12
C THR A 39 -9.49 1.46 2.49
N ASN A 40 -10.69 1.21 1.98
CA ASN A 40 -11.93 1.82 2.44
C ASN A 40 -12.86 0.80 3.15
N GLY A 41 -12.36 -0.41 3.41
CA GLY A 41 -13.11 -1.54 3.96
C GLY A 41 -13.71 -2.47 2.90
N ASN A 42 -14.09 -1.95 1.73
CA ASN A 42 -14.62 -2.77 0.63
C ASN A 42 -13.56 -3.06 -0.44
N GLU A 43 -12.62 -2.15 -0.61
CA GLU A 43 -11.57 -2.23 -1.61
C GLU A 43 -10.19 -2.10 -0.97
N PHE A 44 -9.19 -2.68 -1.63
CA PHE A 44 -7.81 -2.69 -1.20
C PHE A 44 -6.88 -2.40 -2.38
N ARG A 45 -5.82 -1.65 -2.12
CA ARG A 45 -4.75 -1.41 -3.09
C ARG A 45 -3.41 -1.23 -2.39
N PHE A 46 -2.37 -1.79 -2.98
CA PHE A 46 -1.00 -1.67 -2.49
C PHE A 46 -0.22 -0.65 -3.32
N ILE A 47 0.72 0.03 -2.66
CA ILE A 47 1.61 1.02 -3.26
C ILE A 47 3.05 0.54 -3.01
N LYS A 48 3.90 0.64 -4.03
CA LYS A 48 5.35 0.49 -3.89
C LYS A 48 6.02 1.79 -4.33
N LEU A 49 6.80 2.40 -3.46
CA LEU A 49 7.59 3.60 -3.72
C LEU A 49 9.09 3.28 -3.71
N ILE A 50 9.79 3.77 -4.72
CA ILE A 50 11.26 3.81 -4.80
C ILE A 50 11.67 5.28 -4.79
N LYS A 51 12.54 5.68 -3.86
CA LYS A 51 12.85 7.10 -3.63
C LYS A 51 13.85 7.70 -4.61
N GLY A 52 14.87 6.93 -5.02
CA GLY A 52 15.79 7.26 -6.12
C GLY A 52 16.26 8.74 -6.19
N VAL A 53 16.69 9.18 -7.38
CA VAL A 53 16.88 10.61 -7.69
C VAL A 53 15.54 11.26 -8.02
N ILE A 54 14.68 10.51 -8.73
CA ILE A 54 13.30 10.88 -9.01
C ILE A 54 12.42 9.80 -8.38
N PRO A 55 11.59 10.13 -7.37
CA PRO A 55 10.72 9.15 -6.74
C PRO A 55 9.72 8.55 -7.74
N GLN A 56 9.58 7.23 -7.74
CA GLN A 56 8.65 6.50 -8.60
C GLN A 56 7.78 5.58 -7.77
N TYR A 57 6.49 5.51 -8.11
CA TYR A 57 5.56 4.59 -7.47
C TYR A 57 4.79 3.76 -8.48
N ALA A 58 4.37 2.58 -8.03
CA ALA A 58 3.45 1.71 -8.76
C ALA A 58 2.30 1.29 -7.83
N LEU A 59 1.16 0.99 -8.45
CA LEU A 59 -0.03 0.50 -7.79
C LEU A 59 -0.25 -0.97 -8.17
N SER A 60 -0.74 -1.78 -7.24
CA SER A 60 -1.31 -3.07 -7.57
C SER A 60 -2.65 -2.93 -8.32
N ASP A 61 -3.18 -4.07 -8.76
CA ASP A 61 -4.60 -4.20 -9.07
C ASP A 61 -5.47 -3.75 -7.89
N LEU A 62 -6.73 -3.41 -8.20
CA LEU A 62 -7.74 -3.17 -7.19
C LEU A 62 -8.32 -4.50 -6.75
N PHE A 63 -8.33 -4.75 -5.45
CA PHE A 63 -8.90 -5.95 -4.86
C PHE A 63 -10.19 -5.60 -4.15
N ALA A 64 -11.20 -6.45 -4.25
CA ALA A 64 -12.48 -6.26 -3.59
C ALA A 64 -12.70 -7.29 -2.45
N LEU A 65 -13.38 -6.87 -1.38
CA LEU A 65 -13.67 -7.71 -0.21
C LEU A 65 -14.63 -8.86 -0.55
N ASP A 66 -15.56 -8.63 -1.47
CA ASP A 66 -16.58 -9.58 -1.90
C ASP A 66 -16.04 -10.64 -2.88
N SER A 67 -14.84 -10.43 -3.44
CA SER A 67 -14.09 -11.45 -4.17
C SER A 67 -13.23 -12.28 -3.20
N ARG A 68 -13.54 -13.57 -3.08
CA ARG A 68 -12.80 -14.51 -2.22
C ARG A 68 -11.33 -14.64 -2.65
N ASP A 69 -11.08 -14.67 -3.95
CA ASP A 69 -9.73 -14.82 -4.51
C ASP A 69 -8.90 -13.55 -4.28
N ASP A 70 -9.53 -12.38 -4.40
CA ASP A 70 -8.92 -11.10 -4.10
C ASP A 70 -8.56 -11.00 -2.63
N LEU A 71 -9.49 -11.34 -1.74
CA LEU A 71 -9.25 -11.31 -0.30
C LEU A 71 -8.10 -12.26 0.10
N TYR A 72 -8.05 -13.44 -0.49
CA TYR A 72 -6.94 -14.37 -0.28
C TYR A 72 -5.60 -13.80 -0.78
N THR A 73 -5.63 -13.10 -1.91
CA THR A 73 -4.47 -12.41 -2.47
C THR A 73 -4.00 -11.27 -1.57
N VAL A 74 -4.91 -10.43 -1.06
CA VAL A 74 -4.62 -9.36 -0.10
C VAL A 74 -3.92 -9.92 1.14
N ILE A 75 -4.45 -11.01 1.72
CA ILE A 75 -3.87 -11.64 2.92
C ILE A 75 -2.46 -12.19 2.61
N LYS A 76 -2.25 -12.81 1.44
CA LYS A 76 -0.91 -13.29 1.02
C LYS A 76 0.08 -12.15 0.91
N ILE A 77 -0.30 -11.02 0.29
CA ILE A 77 0.57 -9.85 0.15
C ILE A 77 0.90 -9.28 1.54
N LEU A 78 -0.09 -9.15 2.44
CA LEU A 78 0.13 -8.68 3.81
C LEU A 78 1.13 -9.57 4.57
N LYS A 79 1.00 -10.90 4.46
CA LYS A 79 1.97 -11.84 5.03
C LYS A 79 3.38 -11.62 4.47
N ARG A 80 3.50 -11.48 3.15
CA ARG A 80 4.81 -11.24 2.51
C ARG A 80 5.44 -9.93 2.95
N LEU A 81 4.65 -8.86 3.09
CA LEU A 81 5.13 -7.57 3.59
C LEU A 81 5.59 -7.68 5.05
N ALA A 82 4.87 -8.42 5.90
CA ALA A 82 5.28 -8.67 7.28
C ALA A 82 6.63 -9.40 7.34
N ASP A 83 6.83 -10.42 6.51
CA ASP A 83 8.12 -11.13 6.42
C ASP A 83 9.26 -10.22 5.96
N LEU A 84 9.01 -9.36 4.95
CA LEU A 84 10.01 -8.41 4.47
C LEU A 84 10.42 -7.42 5.56
N ILE A 85 9.45 -6.91 6.34
CA ILE A 85 9.72 -5.95 7.42
C ILE A 85 10.49 -6.62 8.56
N ARG A 86 10.13 -7.85 8.93
CA ARG A 86 10.84 -8.61 9.98
C ARG A 86 12.30 -8.89 9.63
N ASN A 87 12.59 -9.07 8.34
CA ASN A 87 13.92 -9.44 7.85
C ASN A 87 14.73 -8.24 7.32
N SER A 88 14.27 -7.00 7.56
CA SER A 88 14.88 -5.78 7.02
C SER A 88 15.58 -4.92 8.06
#